data_AF-A0A093Q982-F1
#
_entry.id   AF-A0A093Q982-F1
#
_cell.length_a   1.000
_cell.length_b   1.000
_cell.length_c   1.000
_cell.angle_alpha   90.00
_cell.angle_beta   90.00
_cell.angle_gamma   90.00
#
_symmetry.space_group_name_H-M   'P 1'
#
loop_
_entity.id
_entity.type
_entity.pdbx_description
1 polymer ?
#
loop_
_entity_poly.entity_id
_entity_poly.type
_entity_poly.pdbx_seq_one_letter_code
_entity_poly.pdbx_strand_id
1 'polypeptide(L)' 'VTIEAQNSTDNKPTQFVLQALSPGNESLGQWEGITPESCSSVDSAILNSTQNAANWTSPGTNVSSVQIR' A
#
# COMPACT_ATOMS: atom_id res chain seq x y z
N VAL A 1 8.06 2.15 6.10
CA VAL A 1 8.48 1.94 4.69
C VAL A 1 8.70 3.32 4.09
N THR A 2 9.88 3.60 3.54
CA THR A 2 10.15 4.86 2.82
C THR A 2 10.09 4.56 1.33
N ILE A 3 9.20 5.23 0.60
CA ILE A 3 9.00 4.99 -0.84
C ILE A 3 9.67 6.14 -1.60
N GLU A 4 10.65 5.82 -2.44
CA GLU A 4 11.31 6.79 -3.32
C GLU A 4 10.68 6.74 -4.72
N ALA A 5 10.12 7.85 -5.18
CA ALA A 5 9.50 7.95 -6.50
C ALA A 5 10.55 8.21 -7.60
N GLN A 6 10.67 7.30 -8.58
CA GLN A 6 11.50 7.54 -9.76
C GLN A 6 10.82 8.51 -10.74
N ASN A 7 11.53 9.59 -11.07
CA ASN A 7 11.07 10.73 -11.85
C ASN A 7 11.11 10.40 -13.36
N SER A 8 9.98 10.02 -13.94
CA SER A 8 9.79 9.94 -15.41
C SER A 8 9.20 11.27 -15.90
N THR A 9 9.84 11.88 -16.89
CA THR A 9 9.51 13.21 -17.40
C THR A 9 8.12 13.20 -18.06
N ASP A 10 7.27 14.11 -17.58
CA ASP A 10 5.96 14.58 -18.08
C ASP A 10 4.65 13.89 -17.66
N ASN A 11 4.69 12.84 -16.84
CA ASN A 11 3.49 12.38 -16.11
C ASN A 11 3.88 11.92 -14.71
N LYS A 12 4.03 12.88 -13.80
CA LYS A 12 4.22 12.56 -12.38
C LYS A 12 2.96 11.82 -11.91
N PRO A 13 3.07 10.60 -11.38
CA PRO A 13 1.92 9.93 -10.81
C PRO A 13 1.31 10.85 -9.75
N THR A 14 0.01 11.11 -9.84
CA THR A 14 -0.73 11.88 -8.84
C THR A 14 -1.01 11.04 -7.61
N GLN A 15 -1.03 9.71 -7.78
CA GLN A 15 -1.37 8.73 -6.76
C GLN A 15 -0.57 7.43 -6.97
N PHE A 16 -0.28 6.76 -5.87
CA PHE A 16 0.30 5.43 -5.81
C PHE A 16 -0.69 4.49 -5.11
N VAL A 17 -0.70 3.24 -5.54
CA VAL A 17 -1.51 2.18 -4.92
C VAL A 17 -0.59 1.30 -4.09
N LEU A 18 -0.92 1.11 -2.82
CA LEU A 18 -0.18 0.30 -1.86
C LEU A 18 -0.98 -0.94 -1.49
N GLN A 19 -0.30 -2.09 -1.44
CA GLN A 19 -0.88 -3.35 -1.03
C GLN A 19 0.00 -4.02 0.03
N ALA A 20 -0.63 -4.74 0.95
CA ALA A 20 0.04 -5.54 1.96
C ALA A 20 -0.51 -6.97 1.90
N LEU A 21 0.33 -7.93 1.50
CA LEU A 21 -0.13 -9.27 1.11
C LEU A 21 0.58 -10.38 1.86
N SER A 22 -0.18 -11.45 2.12
CA SER A 22 0.36 -12.76 2.50
C SER A 22 1.05 -13.44 1.31
N PRO A 23 1.87 -14.48 1.54
CA PRO A 23 2.37 -15.34 0.46
C PRO A 23 1.26 -15.96 -0.42
N GLY A 24 0.03 -16.04 0.10
CA GLY A 24 -1.17 -16.49 -0.63
C GLY A 24 -1.87 -15.39 -1.44
N ASN A 25 -1.33 -14.16 -1.50
CA ASN A 25 -1.95 -12.97 -2.09
C ASN A 25 -3.24 -12.50 -1.41
N GLU A 26 -3.42 -12.83 -0.13
CA GLU A 26 -4.52 -12.31 0.68
C GLU A 26 -4.10 -11.00 1.34
N SER A 27 -5.02 -10.04 1.42
CA SER A 27 -4.78 -8.78 2.12
C SER A 27 -4.54 -9.00 3.60
N LEU A 28 -3.53 -8.32 4.14
CA LEU A 28 -3.13 -8.42 5.54
C LEU A 28 -2.95 -7.06 6.19
N GLY A 29 -3.32 -7.00 7.46
CA GLY A 29 -3.22 -5.79 8.26
C GLY A 29 -4.19 -4.73 7.79
N GLN A 30 -3.98 -3.49 8.24
CA GLN A 30 -4.85 -2.36 7.92
C GLN A 30 -4.00 -1.13 7.62
N TRP A 31 -4.38 -0.39 6.58
CA TRP A 31 -3.80 0.90 6.26
C TRP A 31 -4.57 2.00 6.97
N GLU A 32 -3.86 2.90 7.66
CA GLU A 32 -4.47 4.01 8.41
C GLU A 32 -4.42 5.31 7.62
N GLY A 33 -5.54 6.03 7.59
CA GLY A 33 -5.63 7.36 6.99
C GLY A 33 -5.67 7.38 5.46
N ILE A 34 -6.06 6.25 4.85
CA ILE A 34 -6.05 6.09 3.40
C ILE A 34 -7.39 5.54 2.92
N THR A 35 -7.94 6.12 1.85
CA THR A 35 -9.20 5.69 1.24
C THR A 35 -9.00 4.29 0.63
N PRO A 36 -9.77 3.27 1.05
CA PRO A 36 -9.73 1.97 0.41
C PRO A 36 -10.28 2.12 -1.01
N GLU A 37 -9.49 1.73 -2.01
CA GLU A 37 -9.95 1.66 -3.39
C GLU A 37 -10.17 0.20 -3.77
N SER A 38 -11.41 -0.13 -4.13
CA SER A 38 -11.82 -1.49 -4.49
C SER A 38 -11.41 -1.81 -5.94
N CYS A 39 -10.10 -1.92 -6.19
CA CYS A 39 -9.61 -2.31 -7.51
C CYS A 39 -9.61 -3.84 -7.75
N SER A 40 -9.97 -4.66 -6.76
CA SER A 40 -10.05 -6.14 -6.89
C SER A 40 -10.54 -6.77 -5.57
N SER A 41 -10.32 -8.08 -5.41
CA SER A 41 -10.46 -8.84 -4.15
C SER A 41 -9.37 -8.53 -3.11
N VAL A 42 -8.50 -7.55 -3.37
CA VAL A 42 -7.34 -7.21 -2.55
C VAL A 42 -7.46 -5.77 -2.06
N ASP A 43 -7.51 -5.62 -0.73
CA ASP A 43 -7.45 -4.32 -0.06
C ASP A 43 -6.20 -3.56 -0.47
N SER A 44 -6.43 -2.33 -0.91
CA SER A 44 -5.41 -1.42 -1.41
C SER A 44 -5.57 -0.04 -0.79
N ALA A 45 -4.48 0.69 -0.67
CA ALA A 45 -4.43 2.04 -0.12
C ALA A 45 -3.86 3.03 -1.12
N ILE A 46 -4.50 4.19 -1.26
CA ILE A 46 -4.10 5.27 -2.17
C ILE A 46 -3.21 6.32 -1.49
N LEU A 47 -1.91 6.27 -1.77
CA LEU A 47 -0.97 7.30 -1.34
C LEU A 47 -0.90 8.40 -2.40
N ASN A 48 -1.36 9.62 -2.09
CA ASN A 48 -1.22 10.75 -3.02
C ASN A 48 0.26 11.09 -3.17
N SER A 49 0.69 11.58 -4.34
CA SER A 49 2.11 11.88 -4.58
C SER A 49 2.66 13.07 -3.80
N THR A 50 1.79 13.83 -3.13
CA THR A 50 2.18 14.83 -2.13
C THR A 50 2.55 14.23 -0.78
N GLN A 51 2.22 12.95 -0.55
CA GLN A 51 2.49 12.21 0.68
C GLN A 51 3.68 11.27 0.47
N ASN A 52 4.59 11.25 1.45
CA ASN A 52 5.82 10.44 1.38
C ASN A 52 5.77 9.19 2.26
N ALA A 53 4.70 9.01 3.04
CA ALA A 53 4.58 7.93 4.00
C ALA A 53 3.12 7.49 4.16
N ALA A 54 2.95 6.23 4.51
CA ALA A 54 1.70 5.59 4.85
C ALA A 54 1.90 4.77 6.13
N ASN A 55 0.86 4.73 6.97
CA ASN A 55 0.86 3.92 8.18
C ASN A 55 0.16 2.59 7.89
N TRP A 56 0.84 1.49 8.21
CA TRP A 56 0.29 0.14 8.12
C TRP A 56 0.44 -0.55 9.46
N THR A 57 -0.65 -1.15 9.92
CA THR A 57 -0.71 -1.89 11.17
C THR A 57 -0.83 -3.36 10.87
N SER A 58 0.10 -4.16 11.40
CA SER A 58 0.10 -5.62 11.23
C SER A 58 -1.18 -6.23 11.81
N PRO A 59 -1.72 -7.28 11.21
CA PRO A 59 -2.89 -7.95 11.78
C PRO A 59 -2.50 -8.62 13.11
N GLY A 60 -3.43 -8.71 14.05
CA GLY A 60 -3.18 -9.24 15.39
C GLY A 60 -2.93 -10.76 15.47
N THR A 61 -2.77 -11.44 14.33
CA THR A 61 -2.57 -12.88 14.21
C THR A 61 -1.12 -13.20 13.86
N ASN A 62 -0.69 -14.44 14.09
CA ASN A 62 0.64 -14.91 13.71
C ASN A 62 0.78 -14.95 12.17
N VAL A 63 1.33 -13.88 11.59
CA VAL A 63 1.70 -13.84 10.17
C VAL A 63 3.14 -14.29 10.02
N SER A 64 3.41 -15.22 9.10
CA SER A 64 4.77 -15.67 8.80
C SER A 64 5.59 -14.63 8.04
N SER A 65 4.97 -13.93 7.07
CA SER A 65 5.59 -12.84 6.32
C SER A 65 4.54 -11.95 5.64
N VAL A 66 4.93 -10.71 5.31
CA VAL A 66 4.11 -9.76 4.56
C VAL A 66 4.95 -9.15 3.44
N GLN A 67 4.37 -9.07 2.24
CA GLN A 67 4.91 -8.31 1.12
C GLN A 67 4.20 -6.95 1.03
N ILE A 68 4.95 -5.86 1.01
CA ILE A 68 4.43 -4.53 0.70
C ILE A 68 4.89 -4.15 -0.71
N ARG A 69 3.94 -3.76 -1.56
CA ARG A 69 4.18 -3.35 -2.95
C ARG A 69 3.28 -2.20 -3.37
#